data_AF-A0A1B6IPR1-F1
#
_entry.id   AF-A0A1B6IPR1-F1
#
_cell.length_a   1.000
_cell.length_b   1.000
_cell.length_c   1.000
_cell.angle_alpha   90.00
_cell.angle_beta   90.00
_cell.angle_gamma   90.00
#
_symmetry.space_group_name_H-M   'P 1'
#
loop_
_entity.id
_entity.type
_entity.pdbx_description
1 polymer ?
#
loop_
_entity_poly.entity_id
_entity_poly.type
_entity_poly.pdbx_seq_one_letter_code
_entity_poly.pdbx_strand_id
1 'polypeptide(L)'
;FVHLLTTGWIYANPASERAIIIGMSNEDRGPVETSIRDKLMSRLRPMYLDVINQSIMYGERESDERYFTVIIVSSAFVGSNNYQRHLCVNGILEEEMATHIHALAIVAKTP
;
A
#
# COMPACT_ATOMS: atom_id res chain seq x y z
N PHE A 1 -29.88 -45.95 12.26
CA PHE A 1 -30.19 -45.49 10.89
C PHE A 1 -29.31 -44.27 10.64
N VAL A 2 -28.53 -44.23 9.55
CA VAL A 2 -27.49 -43.22 9.32
C VAL A 2 -27.96 -42.16 8.34
N HIS A 3 -27.87 -40.87 8.70
CA HIS A 3 -27.79 -39.80 7.69
C HIS A 3 -27.11 -38.52 8.18
N LEU A 4 -26.58 -37.80 7.19
CA LEU A 4 -25.77 -36.58 7.23
C LEU A 4 -26.54 -35.47 6.48
N LEU A 5 -26.26 -34.16 6.57
CA LEU A 5 -25.21 -33.39 7.25
C LEU A 5 -25.76 -31.95 7.51
N THR A 6 -24.89 -30.99 7.82
CA THR A 6 -25.01 -29.54 7.49
C THR A 6 -26.36 -28.84 7.74
N THR A 7 -26.46 -27.93 8.71
CA THR A 7 -25.94 -26.56 8.56
C THR A 7 -25.98 -25.83 9.90
N GLY A 8 -24.93 -25.08 10.22
CA GLY A 8 -24.82 -24.41 11.52
C GLY A 8 -23.48 -23.75 11.75
N TRP A 9 -22.95 -23.02 10.76
CA TRP A 9 -21.78 -22.18 10.94
C TRP A 9 -22.16 -20.97 11.81
N ILE A 10 -22.02 -21.13 13.13
CA ILE A 10 -21.92 -19.99 14.04
C ILE A 10 -20.60 -19.30 13.73
N TYR A 11 -20.62 -18.36 12.79
CA TYR A 11 -19.54 -17.38 12.63
C TYR A 11 -19.58 -16.44 13.84
N ALA A 12 -19.00 -16.90 14.95
CA ALA A 12 -18.49 -16.01 15.96
C ALA A 12 -17.41 -15.16 15.28
N ASN A 13 -17.72 -13.89 15.04
CA ASN A 13 -16.76 -12.92 14.54
C ASN A 13 -16.10 -12.22 15.74
N PRO A 14 -14.86 -12.57 16.12
CA PRO A 14 -14.16 -11.91 17.23
C PRO A 14 -13.58 -10.53 16.84
N ALA A 15 -13.75 -10.05 15.61
CA ALA A 15 -13.11 -8.82 15.13
C ALA A 15 -13.83 -7.52 15.52
N SER A 16 -14.97 -7.57 16.23
CA SER A 16 -15.77 -6.37 16.54
C SER A 16 -15.36 -5.60 17.80
N GLU A 17 -14.31 -6.02 18.52
CA GLU A 17 -13.86 -5.33 19.72
C GLU A 17 -12.41 -4.79 19.63
N ARG A 18 -12.33 -3.45 19.51
CA ARG A 18 -11.22 -2.57 19.95
C ARG A 18 -10.02 -2.42 19.01
N ALA A 19 -10.18 -1.59 17.96
CA ALA A 19 -9.06 -1.00 17.23
C ALA A 19 -9.32 0.46 16.76
N ILE A 20 -9.67 1.37 17.68
CA ILE A 20 -9.60 2.83 17.41
C ILE A 20 -8.30 3.38 17.98
N ILE A 21 -7.17 3.26 17.23
CA ILE A 21 -6.06 4.24 17.17
C ILE A 21 -5.38 4.08 15.80
N ILE A 22 -5.62 5.03 14.89
CA ILE A 22 -4.82 5.37 13.69
C ILE A 22 -4.34 4.17 12.83
N GLY A 23 -5.22 3.67 11.97
CA GLY A 23 -4.83 2.75 10.89
C GLY A 23 -6.02 2.42 10.00
N MET A 24 -6.06 2.99 8.79
CA MET A 24 -7.03 2.58 7.76
C MET A 24 -6.83 1.10 7.46
N SER A 25 -7.94 0.36 7.52
CA SER A 25 -8.03 -1.10 7.39
C SER A 25 -7.24 -1.61 6.19
N ASN A 26 -6.53 -2.73 6.37
CA ASN A 26 -5.85 -3.42 5.26
C ASN A 26 -6.84 -4.01 4.23
N GLU A 27 -8.13 -4.05 4.55
CA GLU A 27 -9.18 -4.63 3.70
C GLU A 27 -9.69 -3.68 2.61
N ASP A 28 -9.36 -2.37 2.69
CA ASP A 28 -9.74 -1.36 1.68
C ASP A 28 -8.63 -1.10 0.62
N ARG A 29 -7.47 -1.77 0.75
CA ARG A 29 -6.28 -1.51 -0.09
C ARG A 29 -6.21 -2.48 -1.26
N GLY A 30 -5.93 -1.96 -2.46
CA GLY A 30 -5.80 -2.77 -3.66
C GLY A 30 -4.51 -3.62 -3.70
N PRO A 31 -4.45 -4.62 -4.60
CA PRO A 31 -3.28 -5.48 -4.78
C PRO A 31 -2.02 -4.69 -5.18
N VAL A 32 -2.16 -3.62 -5.99
CA VAL A 32 -1.00 -2.83 -6.43
C VAL A 32 -0.48 -1.95 -5.29
N GLU A 33 -1.37 -1.31 -4.53
CA GLU A 33 -0.98 -0.55 -3.32
C GLU A 33 -0.19 -1.43 -2.33
N THR A 34 -0.68 -2.66 -2.11
CA THR A 34 -0.04 -3.63 -1.20
C THR A 34 1.37 -4.00 -1.67
N SER A 35 1.55 -4.32 -2.97
CA SER A 35 2.87 -4.62 -3.55
C SER A 35 3.85 -3.45 -3.39
N ILE A 36 3.41 -2.22 -3.72
CA ILE A 36 4.21 -1.00 -3.54
C ILE A 36 4.68 -0.87 -2.09
N ARG A 37 3.74 -1.00 -1.14
CA ARG A 37 4.00 -0.80 0.29
C ARG A 37 5.02 -1.81 0.83
N ASP A 38 4.87 -3.08 0.48
CA ASP A 38 5.76 -4.15 0.96
C ASP A 38 7.16 -4.07 0.32
N LYS A 39 7.26 -3.73 -0.97
CA LYS A 39 8.55 -3.47 -1.65
C LYS A 39 9.31 -2.32 -0.99
N LEU A 40 8.63 -1.22 -0.65
CA LEU A 40 9.23 -0.06 0.03
C LEU A 40 9.58 -0.36 1.50
N MET A 41 8.72 -1.04 2.26
CA MET A 41 9.01 -1.45 3.64
C MET A 41 10.24 -2.36 3.71
N SER A 42 10.32 -3.35 2.82
CA SER A 42 11.41 -4.32 2.76
C SER A 42 12.76 -3.66 2.45
N ARG A 43 12.82 -2.81 1.41
CA ARG A 43 14.09 -2.23 0.95
C ARG A 43 14.55 -0.99 1.71
N LEU A 44 13.63 -0.11 2.15
CA LEU A 44 13.98 1.20 2.73
C LEU A 44 13.75 1.31 4.23
N ARG A 45 13.08 0.32 4.84
CA ARG A 45 12.70 0.26 6.27
C ARG A 45 12.32 1.64 6.85
N PRO A 46 11.39 2.35 6.21
CA PRO A 46 11.11 3.75 6.51
C PRO A 46 10.48 3.90 7.91
N MET A 47 10.72 5.05 8.54
CA MET A 47 10.07 5.42 9.81
C MET A 47 8.62 5.85 9.60
N TYR A 48 8.30 6.35 8.40
CA TYR A 48 6.93 6.63 7.97
C TYR A 48 6.79 6.30 6.48
N LEU A 49 5.73 5.59 6.14
CA LEU A 49 5.35 5.26 4.76
C LEU A 49 3.84 5.39 4.64
N ASP A 50 3.42 6.18 3.68
CA ASP A 50 2.02 6.34 3.28
C ASP A 50 1.93 6.18 1.76
N VAL A 51 0.93 5.44 1.30
CA VAL A 51 0.69 5.15 -0.12
C VAL A 51 -0.78 5.46 -0.37
N ILE A 52 -1.00 6.47 -1.20
CA ILE A 52 -2.32 7.04 -1.45
C ILE A 52 -2.67 6.70 -2.90
N ASN A 53 -3.64 5.80 -3.09
CA ASN A 53 -4.24 5.56 -4.39
C ASN A 53 -5.16 6.74 -4.76
N GLN A 54 -4.91 7.36 -5.91
CA GLN A 54 -5.65 8.51 -6.43
C GLN A 54 -6.48 8.14 -7.68
N SER A 55 -6.63 6.85 -8.00
CA SER A 55 -7.47 6.36 -9.10
C SER A 55 -8.88 6.98 -9.07
N ILE A 56 -9.50 7.01 -7.89
CA ILE A 56 -10.86 7.52 -7.66
C ILE A 56 -11.00 9.02 -7.98
N MET A 57 -9.92 9.81 -7.89
CA MET A 57 -9.96 11.24 -8.26
C MET A 57 -9.91 11.50 -9.76
N TYR A 58 -9.48 10.54 -10.58
CA TYR A 58 -9.21 10.74 -12.01
C TYR A 58 -9.82 9.67 -12.94
N GLY A 59 -10.42 8.61 -12.41
CA GLY A 59 -10.96 7.49 -13.17
C GLY A 59 -12.43 7.16 -12.82
N GLU A 60 -13.20 6.78 -13.84
CA GLU A 60 -14.63 6.45 -13.74
C GLU A 60 -14.92 5.10 -13.03
N ARG A 61 -13.87 4.39 -12.56
CA ARG A 61 -13.96 3.06 -11.93
C ARG A 61 -12.88 2.93 -10.85
N GLU A 62 -13.28 2.51 -9.65
CA GLU A 62 -12.40 2.35 -8.48
C GLU A 62 -11.21 1.40 -8.70
N SER A 63 -11.36 0.44 -9.62
CA SER A 63 -10.37 -0.63 -9.88
C SER A 63 -9.15 -0.21 -10.69
N ASP A 64 -9.09 1.01 -11.25
CA ASP A 64 -8.01 1.41 -12.17
C ASP A 64 -6.83 2.03 -11.40
N GLU A 65 -6.14 1.20 -10.62
CA GLU A 65 -4.99 1.52 -9.75
C GLU A 65 -3.75 2.05 -10.51
N ARG A 66 -3.86 3.23 -11.12
CA ARG A 66 -2.82 3.80 -12.01
C ARG A 66 -2.12 5.05 -11.50
N TYR A 67 -2.72 5.74 -10.52
CA TYR A 67 -2.25 7.02 -10.00
C TYR A 67 -1.95 6.87 -8.52
N PHE A 68 -0.67 6.93 -8.15
CA PHE A 68 -0.24 6.76 -6.76
C PHE A 68 0.58 7.95 -6.27
N THR A 69 0.33 8.38 -5.04
CA THR A 69 1.21 9.25 -4.27
C THR A 69 1.87 8.46 -3.14
N VAL A 70 3.20 8.37 -3.13
CA VAL A 70 4.00 7.73 -2.09
C VAL A 70 4.69 8.79 -1.24
N ILE A 71 4.38 8.84 0.05
CA ILE A 71 5.05 9.70 1.03
C ILE A 71 5.93 8.79 1.90
N ILE A 72 7.23 9.08 1.94
CA ILE A 72 8.19 8.20 2.62
C ILE A 72 9.24 9.01 3.40
N VAL A 73 9.45 8.62 4.65
CA VAL A 73 10.47 9.18 5.54
C VAL A 73 11.43 8.06 5.93
N SER A 74 12.69 8.14 5.50
CA SER A 74 13.71 7.15 5.84
C SER A 74 15.09 7.79 6.02
N SER A 75 15.86 7.25 6.96
CA SER A 75 17.28 7.59 7.15
C SER A 75 18.14 7.17 5.95
N ALA A 76 17.66 6.25 5.10
CA ALA A 76 18.31 5.87 3.84
C ALA A 76 18.50 7.06 2.87
N PHE A 77 17.75 8.15 3.05
CA PHE A 77 17.83 9.35 2.21
C PHE A 77 18.79 10.43 2.74
N VAL A 78 19.42 10.22 3.90
CA VAL A 78 20.41 11.15 4.46
C VAL A 78 21.63 11.20 3.54
N GLY A 79 22.08 12.41 3.20
CA GLY A 79 23.15 12.64 2.22
C GLY A 79 22.72 12.53 0.74
N SER A 80 21.53 12.00 0.44
CA SER A 80 21.00 11.94 -0.92
C SER A 80 20.27 13.22 -1.29
N ASN A 81 20.53 13.75 -2.49
CA ASN A 81 19.75 14.86 -3.07
C ASN A 81 18.36 14.39 -3.52
N ASN A 82 17.42 15.31 -3.77
CA ASN A 82 16.04 14.95 -4.15
C ASN A 82 16.00 13.99 -5.35
N TYR A 83 16.71 14.29 -6.44
CA TYR A 83 16.73 13.45 -7.63
C TYR A 83 17.19 12.01 -7.33
N GLN A 84 18.23 11.82 -6.51
CA GLN A 84 18.70 10.51 -6.06
C GLN A 84 17.64 9.75 -5.23
N ARG A 85 16.86 10.46 -4.40
CA ARG A 85 15.74 9.84 -3.64
C ARG A 85 14.63 9.37 -4.56
N HIS A 86 14.25 10.20 -5.54
CA HIS A 86 13.29 9.83 -6.58
C HIS A 86 13.78 8.64 -7.42
N LEU A 87 15.04 8.64 -7.86
CA LEU A 87 15.64 7.51 -8.56
C LEU A 87 15.63 6.23 -7.71
N CYS A 88 15.95 6.33 -6.41
CA CYS A 88 15.94 5.19 -5.50
C CYS A 88 14.54 4.58 -5.38
N VAL A 89 13.50 5.40 -5.17
CA VAL A 89 12.12 4.93 -5.08
C VAL A 89 11.62 4.39 -6.44
N ASN A 90 11.92 5.06 -7.55
CA ASN A 90 11.58 4.58 -8.89
C ASN A 90 12.24 3.23 -9.19
N GLY A 91 13.53 3.04 -8.90
CA GLY A 91 14.22 1.75 -9.07
C GLY A 91 13.76 0.63 -8.11
N ILE A 92 12.97 0.97 -7.09
CA ILE A 92 12.29 -0.03 -6.24
C ILE A 92 10.95 -0.45 -6.84
N LEU A 93 10.29 0.46 -7.55
CA LEU A 93 8.94 0.29 -8.10
C LEU A 93 8.92 0.13 -9.63
N GLU A 94 10.07 0.06 -10.29
CA GLU A 94 10.23 0.01 -11.75
C GLU A 94 9.37 -1.09 -12.41
N GLU A 95 9.32 -2.28 -11.80
CA GLU A 95 8.49 -3.41 -12.23
C GLU A 95 6.98 -3.10 -12.16
N GLU A 96 6.53 -2.37 -11.14
CA GLU A 96 5.13 -1.95 -11.01
C GLU A 96 4.81 -0.77 -11.94
N MET A 97 5.77 0.13 -12.17
CA MET A 97 5.67 1.23 -13.13
C MET A 97 5.67 0.76 -14.59
N ALA A 98 6.31 -0.38 -14.90
CA ALA A 98 6.26 -0.98 -16.22
C ALA A 98 4.91 -1.68 -16.51
N THR A 99 4.18 -2.10 -15.48
CA THR A 99 3.05 -3.04 -15.63
C THR A 99 1.70 -2.47 -15.22
N HIS A 100 1.63 -1.70 -14.13
CA HIS A 100 0.38 -1.30 -13.47
C HIS A 100 0.25 0.21 -13.26
N ILE A 101 1.32 0.90 -12.86
CA ILE A 101 1.29 2.32 -12.46
C ILE A 101 1.54 3.21 -13.69
N HIS A 102 0.59 4.10 -14.00
CA HIS A 102 0.77 5.08 -15.09
C HIS A 102 1.46 6.36 -14.62
N ALA A 103 1.21 6.79 -13.37
CA ALA A 103 1.85 7.96 -12.78
C ALA A 103 2.11 7.75 -11.27
N LEU A 104 3.32 8.10 -10.85
CA LEU A 104 3.78 7.98 -9.47
C LEU A 104 4.33 9.33 -8.97
N ALA A 105 3.64 9.94 -8.01
CA ALA A 105 4.16 11.07 -7.25
C ALA A 105 4.92 10.55 -6.02
N ILE A 106 6.10 11.11 -5.75
CA ILE A 106 6.97 10.68 -4.64
C ILE A 106 7.31 11.88 -3.77
N VAL A 107 7.15 11.74 -2.46
CA VAL A 107 7.55 12.72 -1.45
C VAL A 107 8.53 12.05 -0.48
N ALA A 108 9.83 12.08 -0.84
CA ALA A 108 10.90 11.41 -0.09
C ALA A 108 11.65 12.38 0.84
N LYS A 109 11.42 12.24 2.15
CA LYS A 109 12.01 13.08 3.20
C LYS A 109 13.01 12.30 4.06
N THR A 110 13.98 13.01 4.61
CA THR A 110 14.79 12.52 5.73
C THR A 110 14.00 12.65 7.03
N PRO A 111 14.30 11.83 8.06
CA PRO A 111 13.88 12.11 9.43
C PRO A 111 14.52 13.41 9.96
#